data_AF-A0A0P7ZDE1-F1
#
_entry.id   AF-A0A0P7ZDE1-F1
#
_cell.length_a   1.000
_cell.length_b   1.000
_cell.length_c   1.000
_cell.angle_alpha   90.00
_cell.angle_beta   90.00
_cell.angle_gamma   90.00
#
_symmetry.space_group_name_H-M   'P 1'
#
loop_
_entity.id
_entity.type
_entity.pdbx_description
1 polymer ?
#
loop_
_entity_poly.entity_id
_entity_poly.type
_entity_poly.pdbx_seq_one_letter_code
_entity_poly.pdbx_strand_id
1 'polypeptide(L)'
;MTMQDVTVIDVPAQESVDAIVSGRVDGVIVWEPYGSQIRVQMADRIVAFPVQSNQPGYGTIIGRNDWIGGHPEIVSRFLKSLAQAEDYLTHNPAQAKAILRKQLNYDDAITENNLASTPVLHLP
;
A
#
# COMPACT_ATOMS: atom_id res chain seq x y z
N MET A 1 10.22 -24.50 12.04
CA MET A 1 10.03 -23.17 12.64
C MET A 1 8.57 -22.96 12.93
N THR A 2 8.24 -22.51 14.13
CA THR A 2 6.92 -22.06 14.56
C THR A 2 6.98 -20.59 14.98
N MET A 3 5.84 -19.98 15.32
CA MET A 3 5.83 -18.63 15.90
C MET A 3 6.52 -18.54 17.27
N GLN A 4 6.80 -19.67 17.95
CA GLN A 4 7.59 -19.68 19.18
C GLN A 4 9.11 -19.55 18.92
N ASP A 5 9.56 -19.76 17.69
CA ASP A 5 10.97 -19.66 17.31
C ASP A 5 11.37 -18.23 16.91
N VAL A 6 10.44 -17.27 16.99
CA VAL A 6 10.65 -15.86 16.60
C VAL A 6 10.13 -14.91 17.68
N THR A 7 10.78 -13.76 17.81
CA THR A 7 10.28 -12.65 18.64
C THR A 7 9.62 -11.62 17.73
N VAL A 8 8.31 -11.44 17.89
CA VAL A 8 7.58 -10.40 17.16
C VAL A 8 7.67 -9.09 17.91
N ILE A 9 8.18 -8.05 17.26
CA ILE A 9 8.22 -6.69 17.78
C ILE A 9 7.44 -5.75 16.86
N ASP A 10 6.94 -4.66 17.42
CA ASP A 10 6.31 -3.61 16.63
C ASP A 10 7.39 -2.68 16.06
N VAL A 11 7.38 -2.51 14.75
CA VAL A 11 8.26 -1.59 14.02
C VAL A 11 7.36 -0.68 13.19
N PRO A 12 7.36 0.64 13.45
CA PRO A 12 6.64 1.58 12.60
C PRO A 12 7.06 1.42 11.14
N ALA A 13 6.11 1.44 10.22
CA ALA A 13 6.39 1.15 8.80
C ALA A 13 7.49 2.06 8.22
N GLN A 14 7.53 3.33 8.64
CA GLN A 14 8.55 4.30 8.25
C GLN A 14 9.97 3.92 8.71
N GLU A 15 10.10 3.20 9.81
CA GLU A 15 11.37 2.76 10.38
C GLU A 15 11.83 1.40 9.83
N SER A 16 10.96 0.67 9.14
CA SER A 16 11.23 -0.70 8.69
C SER A 16 12.48 -0.83 7.82
N VAL A 17 12.74 0.18 6.98
CA VAL A 17 13.93 0.23 6.11
C VAL A 17 15.20 0.29 6.94
N ASP A 18 15.28 1.21 7.89
CA ASP A 18 16.45 1.35 8.77
C ASP A 18 16.59 0.13 9.70
N ALA A 19 15.49 -0.39 10.23
CA ALA A 19 15.50 -1.54 11.12
C ALA A 19 16.13 -2.78 10.48
N ILE A 20 15.81 -3.08 9.21
CA ILE A 20 16.39 -4.23 8.52
C ILE A 20 17.81 -3.95 8.01
N VAL A 21 18.09 -2.73 7.54
CA VAL A 21 19.43 -2.35 7.03
C VAL A 21 20.47 -2.33 8.15
N SER A 22 20.09 -1.86 9.35
CA SER A 22 20.96 -1.84 10.53
C SER A 22 21.12 -3.21 11.21
N GLY A 23 20.31 -4.21 10.83
CA GLY A 23 20.27 -5.51 11.49
C GLY A 23 19.58 -5.51 12.85
N ARG A 24 18.77 -4.49 13.16
CA ARG A 24 17.92 -4.47 14.37
C ARG A 24 16.85 -5.56 14.32
N VAL A 25 16.41 -5.97 13.13
CA VAL A 25 15.49 -7.08 12.91
C VAL A 25 15.98 -7.97 11.76
N ASP A 26 15.68 -9.26 11.84
CA ASP A 26 16.03 -10.24 10.81
C ASP A 26 15.03 -10.27 9.63
N GLY A 27 13.86 -9.65 9.79
CA GLY A 27 12.82 -9.61 8.77
C GLY A 27 11.72 -8.62 9.10
N VAL A 28 11.01 -8.15 8.08
CA VAL A 28 9.89 -7.22 8.20
C VAL A 28 8.74 -7.64 7.29
N ILE A 29 7.50 -7.41 7.74
CA ILE A 29 6.30 -7.52 6.92
C ILE A 29 5.87 -6.10 6.58
N VAL A 30 6.01 -5.71 5.31
CA VAL A 30 5.80 -4.32 4.86
C VAL A 30 5.05 -4.27 3.55
N TRP A 31 4.43 -3.11 3.30
CA TRP A 31 3.86 -2.74 2.01
C TRP A 31 4.76 -1.72 1.29
N GLU A 32 4.40 -1.36 0.07
CA GLU A 32 5.07 -0.31 -0.67
C GLU A 32 4.82 1.08 -0.05
N PRO A 33 5.79 2.00 -0.04
CA PRO A 33 7.04 1.97 -0.82
C PRO A 33 8.21 1.27 -0.10
N TYR A 34 8.04 0.87 1.17
CA TYR A 34 9.14 0.38 2.00
C TYR A 34 9.74 -0.92 1.45
N GLY A 35 8.91 -1.81 0.92
CA GLY A 35 9.38 -3.03 0.24
C GLY A 35 10.33 -2.73 -0.92
N SER A 36 10.00 -1.79 -1.80
CA SER A 36 10.90 -1.35 -2.88
C SER A 36 12.18 -0.71 -2.34
N GLN A 37 12.07 0.17 -1.34
CA GLN A 37 13.23 0.83 -0.74
C GLN A 37 14.22 -0.16 -0.14
N ILE A 38 13.73 -1.19 0.58
CA ILE A 38 14.57 -2.25 1.14
C ILE A 38 15.28 -3.03 0.03
N ARG A 39 14.56 -3.43 -1.03
CA ARG A 39 15.16 -4.15 -2.16
C ARG A 39 16.27 -3.33 -2.83
N VAL A 40 16.07 -2.02 -2.99
CA VAL A 40 17.08 -1.12 -3.56
C VAL A 40 18.30 -1.01 -2.64
N GLN A 41 18.11 -0.83 -1.33
CA GLN A 41 19.22 -0.62 -0.39
C GLN A 41 20.00 -1.90 -0.05
N MET A 42 19.32 -3.04 0.05
CA MET A 42 19.91 -4.32 0.46
C MET A 42 20.34 -5.20 -0.71
N ALA A 43 19.88 -4.89 -1.94
CA ALA A 43 20.22 -5.62 -3.17
C ALA A 43 20.07 -7.15 -3.02
N ASP A 44 21.16 -7.89 -3.17
CA ASP A 44 21.23 -9.36 -3.09
C ASP A 44 21.25 -9.91 -1.65
N ARG A 45 21.29 -9.04 -0.64
CA ARG A 45 21.35 -9.41 0.79
C ARG A 45 19.99 -9.66 1.42
N ILE A 46 18.92 -9.57 0.64
CA ILE A 46 17.54 -9.77 1.12
C ILE A 46 16.81 -10.78 0.25
N VAL A 47 15.98 -11.60 0.89
CA VAL A 47 14.99 -12.44 0.20
C VAL A 47 13.63 -11.80 0.38
N ALA A 48 12.97 -11.44 -0.72
CA ALA A 48 11.63 -10.88 -0.71
C ALA A 48 10.64 -11.88 -1.32
N PHE A 49 9.54 -12.14 -0.63
CA PHE A 49 8.47 -13.03 -1.09
C PHE A 49 7.10 -12.53 -0.61
N PRO A 50 6.02 -12.82 -1.35
CA PRO A 50 4.67 -12.44 -0.94
C PRO A 50 4.23 -13.24 0.29
N VAL A 51 3.92 -12.54 1.38
CA VAL A 51 3.53 -13.17 2.66
C VAL A 51 2.05 -13.59 2.67
N GLN A 52 1.20 -12.94 1.87
CA GLN A 52 -0.25 -13.18 1.87
C GLN A 52 -0.70 -14.40 1.07
N SER A 53 0.19 -15.24 0.52
CA SER A 53 -0.19 -16.46 -0.23
C SER A 53 -1.25 -16.20 -1.32
N ASN A 54 -1.12 -15.09 -2.06
CA ASN A 54 -2.08 -14.59 -3.04
C ASN A 54 -3.46 -14.16 -2.50
N GLN A 55 -3.62 -14.02 -1.19
CA GLN A 55 -4.78 -13.32 -0.65
C GLN A 55 -4.68 -11.83 -1.01
N PRO A 56 -5.74 -11.22 -1.57
CA PRO A 56 -5.77 -9.79 -1.82
C PRO A 56 -5.90 -9.02 -0.50
N GLY A 57 -5.02 -8.03 -0.30
CA GLY A 57 -5.19 -7.02 0.75
C GLY A 57 -6.20 -5.97 0.32
N TYR A 58 -7.10 -5.59 1.22
CA TYR A 58 -8.11 -4.55 0.96
C TYR A 58 -7.88 -3.34 1.87
N GLY A 59 -7.80 -2.16 1.26
CA GLY A 59 -7.99 -0.91 1.99
C GLY A 59 -9.49 -0.71 2.23
N THR A 60 -9.90 -0.62 3.48
CA THR A 60 -11.32 -0.42 3.83
C THR A 60 -11.56 1.02 4.24
N ILE A 61 -12.60 1.64 3.70
CA ILE A 61 -13.11 2.93 4.18
C ILE A 61 -14.23 2.63 5.17
N ILE A 62 -14.03 3.03 6.41
CA ILE A 62 -14.96 2.76 7.52
C ILE A 62 -15.49 4.09 8.03
N GLY A 63 -16.82 4.19 8.17
CA GLY A 63 -17.50 5.31 8.78
C GLY A 63 -18.40 4.84 9.93
N ARG A 64 -18.75 5.76 10.85
CA ARG A 64 -19.69 5.44 11.93
C ARG A 64 -21.11 5.25 11.37
N ASN A 65 -21.83 4.27 11.91
CA ASN A 65 -23.17 3.91 11.45
C ASN A 65 -24.16 5.09 11.52
N ASP A 66 -24.12 5.87 12.61
CA ASP A 66 -24.97 7.04 12.80
C ASP A 66 -24.67 8.15 11.79
N TRP A 67 -23.39 8.39 11.51
CA TRP A 67 -22.97 9.38 10.53
C TRP A 67 -23.37 8.97 9.11
N ILE A 68 -23.14 7.71 8.74
CA ILE A 68 -23.55 7.17 7.43
C ILE A 68 -25.07 7.25 7.27
N GLY A 69 -25.82 6.82 8.29
CA GLY A 69 -27.29 6.87 8.29
C GLY A 69 -27.85 8.29 8.24
N GLY A 70 -27.17 9.26 8.85
CA GLY A 70 -27.54 10.67 8.83
C GLY A 70 -27.15 11.43 7.56
N HIS A 71 -26.23 10.89 6.74
CA HIS A 71 -25.68 11.58 5.56
C HIS A 71 -25.67 10.72 4.28
N PRO A 72 -26.79 10.07 3.91
CA PRO A 72 -26.80 9.10 2.80
C PRO A 72 -26.41 9.71 1.45
N GLU A 73 -26.81 10.96 1.18
CA GLU A 73 -26.46 11.63 -0.08
C GLU A 73 -24.97 11.95 -0.19
N ILE A 74 -24.34 12.36 0.92
CA ILE A 74 -22.91 12.64 0.97
C ILE A 74 -22.12 11.34 0.77
N VAL A 75 -22.53 10.26 1.44
CA VAL A 75 -21.93 8.93 1.27
C VAL A 75 -22.04 8.46 -0.18
N SER A 76 -23.21 8.59 -0.81
CA SER A 76 -23.40 8.23 -2.22
C SER A 76 -22.48 9.03 -3.15
N ARG A 77 -22.37 10.36 -2.95
CA ARG A 77 -21.46 11.21 -3.74
C ARG A 77 -20.00 10.85 -3.54
N PHE A 78 -19.60 10.54 -2.31
CA PHE A 78 -18.25 10.12 -2.00
C PHE A 78 -17.88 8.81 -2.72
N LEU A 79 -18.73 7.78 -2.62
CA LEU A 79 -18.50 6.49 -3.30
C LEU A 79 -18.46 6.64 -4.83
N LYS A 80 -19.34 7.47 -5.42
CA LYS A 80 -19.29 7.78 -6.86
C LYS A 80 -17.97 8.47 -7.26
N SER A 81 -17.46 9.35 -6.41
CA SER A 81 -16.18 10.04 -6.67
C SER A 81 -15.01 9.07 -6.62
N LEU A 82 -15.06 8.04 -5.75
CA LEU A 82 -14.06 6.97 -5.74
C LEU A 82 -14.10 6.14 -7.02
N ALA A 83 -15.29 5.71 -7.46
CA ALA A 83 -15.43 4.97 -8.71
C ALA A 83 -14.92 5.76 -9.92
N GLN A 84 -15.19 7.07 -9.96
CA GLN A 84 -14.64 7.97 -10.98
C GLN A 84 -13.12 8.09 -10.91
N ALA A 85 -12.54 8.11 -9.71
CA ALA A 85 -11.10 8.13 -9.53
C ALA A 85 -10.46 6.82 -10.03
N GLU A 86 -11.04 5.67 -9.72
CA GLU A 86 -10.57 4.36 -10.21
C GLU A 86 -10.62 4.26 -11.74
N ASP A 87 -11.72 4.73 -12.35
CA ASP A 87 -11.86 4.81 -13.80
C ASP A 87 -10.78 5.73 -14.41
N TYR A 88 -10.53 6.88 -13.77
CA TYR A 88 -9.51 7.82 -14.20
C TYR A 88 -8.10 7.22 -14.13
N LEU A 89 -7.76 6.49 -13.05
CA LEU A 89 -6.48 5.80 -12.90
C LEU A 89 -6.26 4.78 -14.03
N THR A 90 -7.30 4.05 -14.40
CA THR A 90 -7.27 3.02 -15.44
C THR A 90 -7.04 3.62 -16.83
N HIS A 91 -7.75 4.71 -17.15
CA HIS A 91 -7.71 5.33 -18.47
C HIS A 91 -6.60 6.39 -18.65
N ASN A 92 -6.04 6.93 -17.56
CA ASN A 92 -5.05 8.02 -17.60
C ASN A 92 -3.81 7.71 -16.71
N PRO A 93 -3.13 6.57 -16.89
CA PRO A 93 -2.11 6.12 -15.96
C PRO A 93 -0.91 7.09 -15.83
N ALA A 94 -0.52 7.79 -16.90
CA ALA A 94 0.60 8.73 -16.84
C ALA A 94 0.25 10.00 -16.01
N GLN A 95 -0.95 10.54 -16.21
CA GLN A 95 -1.45 11.70 -15.47
C GLN A 95 -1.71 11.33 -14.01
N ALA A 96 -2.29 10.16 -13.77
CA ALA A 96 -2.45 9.59 -12.43
C ALA A 96 -1.11 9.49 -11.68
N LYS A 97 -0.07 8.95 -12.32
CA LYS A 97 1.30 8.91 -11.77
C LYS A 97 1.80 10.31 -11.40
N ALA A 98 1.60 11.30 -12.27
CA ALA A 98 2.02 12.67 -12.00
C ALA A 98 1.30 13.30 -10.80
N ILE A 99 0.00 13.02 -10.63
CA ILE A 99 -0.78 13.47 -9.46
C ILE A 99 -0.21 12.82 -8.18
N LEU A 100 -0.01 11.50 -8.18
CA LEU A 100 0.51 10.78 -7.02
C LEU A 100 1.91 11.27 -6.63
N ARG A 101 2.83 11.45 -7.61
CA ARG A 101 4.17 12.00 -7.37
C ARG A 101 4.10 13.34 -6.65
N LYS A 102 3.26 14.25 -7.13
CA LYS A 102 3.12 15.59 -6.55
C LYS A 102 2.52 15.54 -5.14
N GLN A 103 1.50 14.72 -4.91
CA GLN A 103 0.77 14.69 -3.63
C GLN A 103 1.50 13.91 -2.55
N LEU A 104 2.19 12.84 -2.91
CA LEU A 104 2.91 11.96 -1.98
C LEU A 104 4.41 12.27 -1.88
N ASN A 105 4.91 13.21 -2.69
CA ASN A 105 6.32 13.54 -2.81
C ASN A 105 7.19 12.30 -3.10
N TYR A 106 6.70 11.42 -3.98
CA TYR A 106 7.39 10.19 -4.39
C TYR A 106 8.29 10.45 -5.61
N ASP A 107 9.40 9.74 -5.67
CA ASP A 107 10.27 9.70 -6.85
C ASP A 107 9.71 8.79 -7.96
N ASP A 108 10.34 8.83 -9.14
CA ASP A 108 9.88 8.11 -10.32
C ASP A 108 9.88 6.59 -10.11
N ALA A 109 10.90 6.05 -9.44
CA ALA A 109 11.10 4.63 -9.20
C ALA A 109 10.03 4.06 -8.26
N ILE A 110 9.69 4.79 -7.19
CA ILE A 110 8.64 4.40 -6.26
C ILE A 110 7.26 4.46 -6.93
N THR A 111 7.03 5.46 -7.79
CA THR A 111 5.72 5.63 -8.45
C THR A 111 5.44 4.54 -9.49
N GLU A 112 6.47 4.07 -10.19
CA GLU A 112 6.32 3.05 -11.24
C GLU A 112 5.93 1.68 -10.68
N ASN A 113 6.50 1.28 -9.54
CA ASN A 113 6.19 -0.01 -8.89
C ASN A 113 4.81 -0.03 -8.20
N ASN A 114 4.34 1.11 -7.70
CA ASN A 114 3.12 1.18 -6.91
C ASN A 114 1.82 1.04 -7.73
N LEU A 115 1.77 1.62 -8.93
CA LEU A 115 0.55 1.62 -9.75
C LEU A 115 0.39 0.38 -10.64
N ALA A 116 1.44 -0.40 -10.86
CA ALA A 116 1.35 -1.67 -11.58
C ALA A 116 0.66 -2.78 -10.75
N SER A 117 0.51 -2.56 -9.45
CA SER A 117 0.13 -3.58 -8.46
C SER A 117 -1.32 -3.45 -7.95
N THR A 118 -2.06 -2.41 -8.36
CA THR A 118 -3.44 -2.18 -7.90
C THR A 118 -4.42 -2.90 -8.83
N PRO A 119 -5.07 -4.01 -8.39
CA PRO A 119 -6.14 -4.59 -9.20
C PRO A 119 -7.29 -3.59 -9.28
N VAL A 120 -7.73 -3.30 -10.51
CA VAL A 120 -8.95 -2.51 -10.76
C VAL A 120 -10.12 -3.28 -10.16
N LEU A 121 -10.81 -2.66 -9.20
CA LEU A 121 -12.06 -3.17 -8.64
C LEU A 121 -13.06 -3.34 -9.78
N HIS A 122 -13.20 -4.57 -10.28
CA HIS A 122 -14.34 -4.94 -11.11
C HIS A 122 -15.54 -5.06 -10.19
N LEU A 123 -16.16 -3.93 -9.88
CA LEU A 123 -17.49 -3.91 -9.29
C LEU A 123 -18.48 -4.37 -10.39
N PRO A 124 -19.38 -5.34 -10.09
CA PRO A 124 -20.38 -5.83 -11.04
C PRO A 124 -21.42 -4.76 -11.41
#